data_AF-A0A6M3J0T0-F1
#
_entry.id   AF-A0A6M3J0T0-F1
#
_cell.length_a   1.000
_cell.length_b   1.000
_cell.length_c   1.000
_cell.angle_alpha   90.00
_cell.angle_beta   90.00
_cell.angle_gamma   90.00
#
_symmetry.space_group_name_H-M   'P 1'
#
loop_
_entity.id
_entity.type
_entity.pdbx_description
1 polymer ?
#
loop_
_entity_poly.entity_id
_entity_poly.type
_entity_poly.pdbx_seq_one_letter_code
_entity_poly.pdbx_strand_id
1 'polypeptide(L)'
;MRKAWLKFGAIIVFVIGLLVVADSQVMLIRPVLIRLMDLKDVSNTAATNGQIITWNSTTGQWEPTTNTGGSAPTDAHYLTDQAESGLSAEVVVTANGKSLVTAANYAAMRGLLDLEVGTDFNAYDADLTTYAGITPSANIQSFLGSADYATARTNLGVAIGSNVQAYDADLTTYAGITPSANVQTLLGAENYAAFKTSLSLNSVENTAISTWAGSGNITTVGTIASGDVTAGVAASSTTVAGKVELAIASEVNTGTSATLAVTPDSLAGSVFGTKTMILKIMAETTVVTSGDGKMYFTIPVEFNGMDLVSVGAHVYTADDAADAITVDIYNFTDSSDMLSTAITIDGSETDTTTAAAPAVIDTGEDDVVTGDVIRIDVTTYAGDNAAGLEIRLGFRLP
;
A
#
# COMPACT_ATOMS: atom_id res chain seq x y z
N MET A 1 -101.66 -100.26 86.86
CA MET A 1 -100.30 -100.48 87.41
C MET A 1 -99.27 -99.84 86.49
N ARG A 2 -98.35 -99.04 87.07
CA ARG A 2 -97.02 -98.60 86.58
C ARG A 2 -96.98 -97.80 85.26
N LYS A 3 -96.86 -96.47 85.38
CA LYS A 3 -95.62 -95.64 85.31
C LYS A 3 -95.29 -95.31 83.85
N ALA A 4 -95.52 -94.06 83.43
CA ALA A 4 -94.52 -92.96 83.42
C ALA A 4 -93.35 -93.33 82.48
N TRP A 5 -92.97 -92.50 81.50
CA TRP A 5 -92.23 -91.27 81.72
C TRP A 5 -92.50 -90.23 80.62
N LEU A 6 -92.64 -88.98 81.06
CA LEU A 6 -92.80 -87.74 80.29
C LEU A 6 -91.53 -87.41 79.49
N LYS A 7 -91.67 -87.02 78.22
CA LYS A 7 -90.70 -86.17 77.52
C LYS A 7 -91.40 -84.85 77.18
N PHE A 8 -91.01 -83.79 77.89
CA PHE A 8 -91.45 -82.41 77.63
C PHE A 8 -90.83 -81.93 76.30
N GLY A 9 -91.65 -81.81 75.26
CA GLY A 9 -91.36 -80.92 74.14
C GLY A 9 -91.80 -79.50 74.53
N ALA A 10 -90.95 -78.50 74.31
CA ALA A 10 -91.22 -77.11 74.67
C ALA A 10 -92.58 -76.63 74.09
N ILE A 11 -93.49 -76.26 74.97
CA ILE A 11 -94.81 -75.70 74.65
C ILE A 11 -94.77 -74.21 74.96
N ILE A 12 -94.90 -73.36 73.94
CA ILE A 12 -95.23 -71.94 74.10
C ILE A 12 -96.76 -71.86 74.22
N VAL A 13 -97.27 -71.36 75.34
CA VAL A 13 -98.71 -71.17 75.61
C VAL A 13 -99.07 -69.70 75.37
N PHE A 14 -100.05 -69.43 74.51
CA PHE A 14 -100.77 -68.15 74.46
C PHE A 14 -102.22 -68.40 74.90
N VAL A 15 -102.67 -67.72 75.97
CA VAL A 15 -104.04 -67.81 76.51
C VAL A 15 -104.82 -66.58 76.08
N ILE A 16 -105.97 -66.74 75.40
CA ILE A 16 -106.96 -65.68 75.17
C ILE A 16 -108.33 -66.23 75.60
N GLY A 17 -108.96 -65.60 76.59
CA GLY A 17 -110.31 -65.96 77.07
C GLY A 17 -111.28 -64.77 76.98
N LEU A 18 -112.54 -65.02 76.60
CA LEU A 18 -113.65 -64.07 76.69
C LEU A 18 -114.89 -64.78 77.26
N LEU A 19 -115.46 -64.24 78.34
CA LEU A 19 -116.63 -64.74 79.07
C LEU A 19 -117.84 -63.85 78.73
N VAL A 20 -118.92 -64.42 78.18
CA VAL A 20 -120.20 -63.71 77.96
C VAL A 20 -121.27 -64.38 78.81
N VAL A 21 -121.91 -63.63 79.71
CA VAL A 21 -123.05 -64.07 80.54
C VAL A 21 -124.32 -63.44 79.98
N ALA A 22 -125.22 -64.25 79.44
CA ALA A 22 -126.62 -63.89 79.23
C ALA A 22 -127.48 -65.13 79.56
N ASP A 23 -128.45 -64.96 80.46
CA ASP A 23 -129.39 -65.95 80.99
C ASP A 23 -128.80 -67.23 81.62
N SER A 24 -128.28 -67.07 82.84
CA SER A 24 -128.23 -68.06 83.95
C SER A 24 -127.77 -69.51 83.68
N GLN A 25 -127.19 -69.84 82.52
CA GLN A 25 -126.55 -71.13 82.22
C GLN A 25 -125.16 -70.88 81.59
N VAL A 26 -124.10 -71.32 82.27
CA VAL A 26 -122.69 -71.14 81.87
C VAL A 26 -122.28 -72.21 80.85
N MET A 27 -121.68 -71.82 79.72
CA MET A 27 -121.06 -72.74 78.74
C MET A 27 -119.54 -72.53 78.67
N LEU A 28 -118.75 -73.60 78.85
CA LEU A 28 -117.28 -73.62 79.02
C LEU A 28 -116.57 -74.11 77.73
N ILE A 29 -115.59 -73.37 77.17
CA ILE A 29 -114.81 -73.70 75.94
C ILE A 29 -113.35 -74.06 76.27
N ARG A 30 -112.73 -75.03 75.54
CA ARG A 30 -111.36 -75.56 75.74
C ARG A 30 -110.30 -74.94 74.79
N PRO A 31 -109.02 -74.71 75.19
CA PRO A 31 -107.97 -74.12 74.34
C PRO A 31 -107.25 -75.12 73.37
N VAL A 32 -106.71 -74.60 72.25
CA VAL A 32 -106.01 -75.33 71.15
C VAL A 32 -104.51 -74.94 71.07
N LEU A 33 -103.63 -75.87 70.67
CA LEU A 33 -102.17 -75.68 70.51
C LEU A 33 -101.77 -75.58 69.02
N ILE A 34 -100.89 -74.63 68.63
CA ILE A 34 -100.38 -74.47 67.25
C ILE A 34 -98.83 -74.56 67.23
N ARG A 35 -98.25 -75.31 66.30
CA ARG A 35 -96.79 -75.49 66.07
C ARG A 35 -96.33 -74.81 64.78
N LEU A 36 -95.04 -74.50 64.67
CA LEU A 36 -94.45 -73.85 63.48
C LEU A 36 -94.58 -74.70 62.19
N MET A 37 -94.64 -76.02 62.36
CA MET A 37 -94.89 -77.03 61.32
C MET A 37 -96.37 -77.15 60.93
N ASP A 38 -97.26 -76.39 61.61
CA ASP A 38 -98.66 -76.24 61.21
C ASP A 38 -98.87 -75.02 60.27
N LEU A 39 -97.79 -74.30 59.93
CA LEU A 39 -97.80 -73.21 58.94
C LEU A 39 -97.65 -73.77 57.52
N LYS A 40 -98.55 -73.36 56.62
CA LYS A 40 -98.73 -73.94 55.27
C LYS A 40 -97.52 -73.83 54.32
N ASP A 41 -96.61 -72.91 54.59
CA ASP A 41 -95.51 -72.47 53.71
C ASP A 41 -94.12 -72.75 54.30
N VAL A 42 -94.08 -73.43 55.45
CA VAL A 42 -92.84 -73.94 56.04
C VAL A 42 -92.75 -75.42 55.70
N SER A 43 -91.61 -75.84 55.15
CA SER A 43 -91.43 -77.25 54.77
C SER A 43 -91.51 -78.15 56.00
N ASN A 44 -92.21 -79.27 55.86
CA ASN A 44 -92.31 -80.30 56.91
C ASN A 44 -91.06 -81.19 56.99
N THR A 45 -90.04 -80.92 56.17
CA THR A 45 -88.77 -81.64 56.18
C THR A 45 -87.97 -81.28 57.44
N ALA A 46 -87.47 -82.29 58.14
CA ALA A 46 -86.68 -82.06 59.35
C ALA A 46 -85.33 -81.41 59.00
N ALA A 47 -85.05 -80.24 59.59
CA ALA A 47 -83.73 -79.61 59.48
C ALA A 47 -82.66 -80.43 60.22
N THR A 48 -81.49 -80.56 59.61
CA THR A 48 -80.26 -81.00 60.27
C THR A 48 -79.47 -79.81 60.82
N ASN A 49 -78.56 -80.11 61.75
CA ASN A 49 -77.81 -79.08 62.46
C ASN A 49 -76.90 -78.27 61.51
N GLY A 50 -76.90 -76.95 61.65
CA GLY A 50 -76.11 -76.04 60.81
C GLY A 50 -76.81 -75.57 59.52
N GLN A 51 -78.04 -76.01 59.28
CA GLN A 51 -78.85 -75.47 58.19
C GLN A 51 -79.53 -74.16 58.58
N ILE A 52 -79.65 -73.26 57.61
CA ILE A 52 -80.48 -72.05 57.71
C ILE A 52 -81.76 -72.24 56.91
N ILE A 53 -82.84 -71.60 57.35
CA ILE A 53 -84.09 -71.56 56.58
C ILE A 53 -83.91 -70.55 55.44
N THR A 54 -84.06 -71.01 54.21
CA THR A 54 -83.90 -70.19 53.01
C THR A 54 -85.10 -70.41 52.11
N TRP A 55 -85.59 -69.36 51.47
CA TRP A 55 -86.72 -69.47 50.57
C TRP A 55 -86.31 -70.27 49.35
N ASN A 56 -86.92 -71.44 49.16
CA ASN A 56 -86.74 -72.21 47.94
C ASN A 56 -87.85 -71.82 46.95
N SER A 57 -87.49 -71.01 45.95
CA SER A 57 -88.42 -70.52 44.93
C SER A 57 -88.98 -71.62 44.03
N THR A 58 -88.40 -72.83 44.03
CA THR A 58 -88.87 -73.96 43.22
C THR A 58 -89.96 -74.75 43.93
N THR A 59 -89.81 -74.97 45.23
CA THR A 59 -90.81 -75.68 46.05
C THR A 59 -91.81 -74.72 46.69
N GLY A 60 -91.57 -73.41 46.61
CA GLY A 60 -92.45 -72.38 47.16
C GLY A 60 -92.54 -72.44 48.69
N GLN A 61 -91.55 -73.03 49.34
CA GLN A 61 -91.50 -73.25 50.78
C GLN A 61 -90.21 -72.69 51.34
N TRP A 62 -90.27 -72.28 52.61
CA TRP A 62 -89.08 -72.03 53.41
C TRP A 62 -88.45 -73.37 53.81
N GLU A 63 -87.26 -73.66 53.27
CA GLU A 63 -86.58 -74.94 53.42
C GLU A 63 -85.20 -74.79 54.10
N PRO A 64 -84.78 -75.76 54.91
CA PRO A 64 -83.42 -75.80 55.47
C PRO A 64 -82.36 -76.07 54.37
N THR A 65 -81.31 -75.25 54.25
CA THR A 65 -80.18 -75.47 53.31
C THR A 65 -78.80 -75.13 53.92
N THR A 66 -77.71 -75.56 53.26
CA THR A 66 -76.31 -75.29 53.63
C THR A 66 -75.69 -74.22 52.72
N ASN A 67 -74.99 -73.23 53.29
CA ASN A 67 -74.41 -72.09 52.56
C ASN A 67 -73.04 -72.43 51.92
N THR A 68 -72.83 -72.20 50.61
CA THR A 68 -71.53 -72.32 49.91
C THR A 68 -71.04 -70.92 49.46
N GLY A 69 -69.87 -70.48 49.97
CA GLY A 69 -69.32 -69.12 49.78
C GLY A 69 -69.09 -68.67 48.32
N GLY A 70 -69.15 -67.36 48.09
CA GLY A 70 -69.26 -66.73 46.76
C GLY A 70 -67.97 -66.63 45.92
N SER A 71 -68.18 -66.60 44.60
CA SER A 71 -67.17 -66.44 43.53
C SER A 71 -66.43 -65.08 43.55
N ALA A 72 -65.30 -64.99 42.83
CA ALA A 72 -64.53 -63.75 42.66
C ALA A 72 -65.39 -62.60 42.10
N PRO A 73 -65.16 -61.34 42.52
CA PRO A 73 -65.96 -60.20 42.08
C PRO A 73 -65.95 -60.05 40.55
N THR A 74 -67.13 -59.87 39.95
CA THR A 74 -67.32 -59.79 38.48
C THR A 74 -66.68 -58.56 37.82
N ASP A 75 -66.29 -57.58 38.63
CA ASP A 75 -65.80 -56.29 38.14
C ASP A 75 -64.26 -56.20 38.17
N ALA A 76 -63.58 -57.24 38.69
CA ALA A 76 -62.13 -57.30 38.76
C ALA A 76 -61.56 -58.05 37.56
N HIS A 77 -60.63 -57.41 36.85
CA HIS A 77 -59.84 -58.04 35.79
C HIS A 77 -58.52 -58.53 36.37
N TYR A 78 -58.25 -59.84 36.26
CA TYR A 78 -57.02 -60.45 36.71
C TYR A 78 -56.10 -60.77 35.53
N LEU A 79 -54.81 -60.44 35.69
CA LEU A 79 -53.75 -60.87 34.78
C LEU A 79 -53.11 -62.13 35.35
N THR A 80 -53.06 -63.18 34.54
CA THR A 80 -52.51 -64.49 34.92
C THR A 80 -51.50 -64.95 33.90
N ASP A 81 -50.55 -65.79 34.30
CA ASP A 81 -49.56 -66.37 33.40
C ASP A 81 -50.02 -67.70 32.79
N GLN A 82 -51.15 -68.24 33.25
CA GLN A 82 -51.83 -69.45 32.80
C GLN A 82 -53.32 -69.30 33.07
N ALA A 83 -54.18 -70.08 32.40
CA ALA A 83 -55.63 -70.01 32.59
C ALA A 83 -56.07 -70.58 33.96
N GLU A 84 -56.89 -69.84 34.70
CA GLU A 84 -57.33 -70.11 36.06
C GLU A 84 -58.84 -70.36 36.15
N SER A 85 -59.22 -71.56 36.59
CA SER A 85 -60.61 -72.04 36.61
C SER A 85 -61.60 -71.25 37.49
N GLY A 86 -61.12 -70.33 38.32
CA GLY A 86 -61.92 -69.59 39.31
C GLY A 86 -62.20 -68.11 39.00
N LEU A 87 -61.68 -67.59 37.88
CA LEU A 87 -61.76 -66.17 37.53
C LEU A 87 -62.70 -65.97 36.34
N SER A 88 -63.72 -65.11 36.49
CA SER A 88 -64.77 -64.90 35.48
C SER A 88 -64.37 -63.95 34.36
N ALA A 89 -63.27 -63.20 34.51
CA ALA A 89 -62.73 -62.27 33.53
C ALA A 89 -61.19 -62.27 33.59
N GLU A 90 -60.58 -63.32 33.07
CA GLU A 90 -59.13 -63.53 33.07
C GLU A 90 -58.50 -63.10 31.73
N VAL A 91 -57.34 -62.42 31.78
CA VAL A 91 -56.46 -62.28 30.63
C VAL A 91 -55.15 -63.01 30.90
N VAL A 92 -54.93 -64.07 30.12
CA VAL A 92 -53.68 -64.85 30.12
C VAL A 92 -52.62 -64.08 29.33
N VAL A 93 -51.53 -63.69 29.98
CA VAL A 93 -50.40 -63.01 29.33
C VAL A 93 -49.40 -64.03 28.78
N THR A 94 -48.82 -63.74 27.61
CA THR A 94 -47.76 -64.58 27.02
C THR A 94 -46.49 -64.56 27.89
N ALA A 95 -45.56 -65.50 27.68
CA ALA A 95 -44.28 -65.51 28.41
C ALA A 95 -43.52 -64.17 28.27
N ASN A 96 -43.49 -63.57 27.07
CA ASN A 96 -42.88 -62.27 26.85
C ASN A 96 -43.68 -61.14 27.52
N GLY A 97 -45.01 -61.22 27.48
CA GLY A 97 -45.89 -60.28 28.19
C GLY A 97 -45.65 -60.32 29.70
N LYS A 98 -45.53 -61.52 30.28
CA LYS A 98 -45.17 -61.72 31.69
C LYS A 98 -43.80 -61.11 31.99
N SER A 99 -42.78 -61.40 31.18
CA SER A 99 -41.44 -60.83 31.37
C SER A 99 -41.47 -59.30 31.39
N LEU A 100 -42.23 -58.67 30.50
CA LEU A 100 -42.36 -57.21 30.46
C LEU A 100 -43.10 -56.65 31.67
N VAL A 101 -44.20 -57.27 32.08
CA VAL A 101 -45.05 -56.81 33.20
C VAL A 101 -44.37 -57.03 34.56
N THR A 102 -43.50 -58.03 34.66
CA THR A 102 -42.75 -58.36 35.88
C THR A 102 -41.35 -57.75 35.93
N ALA A 103 -40.98 -56.93 34.94
CA ALA A 103 -39.66 -56.33 34.86
C ALA A 103 -39.36 -55.42 36.07
N ALA A 104 -38.18 -55.57 36.65
CA ALA A 104 -37.82 -54.88 37.90
C ALA A 104 -37.69 -53.34 37.76
N ASN A 105 -37.51 -52.82 36.54
CA ASN A 105 -37.42 -51.40 36.23
C ASN A 105 -37.48 -51.16 34.70
N TYR A 106 -37.50 -49.89 34.29
CA TYR A 106 -37.50 -49.50 32.87
C TYR A 106 -36.28 -49.98 32.08
N ALA A 107 -35.11 -50.18 32.72
CA ALA A 107 -33.94 -50.71 32.02
C ALA A 107 -34.12 -52.19 31.66
N ALA A 108 -34.69 -52.98 32.57
CA ALA A 108 -35.06 -54.37 32.30
C ALA A 108 -36.16 -54.46 31.22
N MET A 109 -37.16 -53.57 31.25
CA MET A 109 -38.18 -53.50 30.19
C MET A 109 -37.57 -53.20 28.81
N ARG A 110 -36.64 -52.23 28.73
CA ARG A 110 -35.95 -51.91 27.46
C ARG A 110 -35.12 -53.08 26.95
N GLY A 111 -34.40 -53.77 27.84
CA GLY A 111 -33.62 -54.95 27.47
C GLY A 111 -34.48 -56.11 26.97
N LEU A 112 -35.68 -56.31 27.53
CA LEU A 112 -36.63 -57.32 27.07
C LEU A 112 -37.27 -56.99 25.71
N LEU A 113 -37.36 -55.70 25.38
CA LEU A 113 -37.87 -55.22 24.10
C LEU A 113 -36.76 -55.04 23.04
N ASP A 114 -35.51 -55.34 23.38
CA ASP A 114 -34.34 -55.13 22.53
C ASP A 114 -34.19 -53.67 22.04
N LEU A 115 -34.59 -52.71 22.87
CA LEU A 115 -34.49 -51.29 22.52
C LEU A 115 -33.06 -50.81 22.76
N GLU A 116 -32.29 -50.67 21.69
CA GLU A 116 -30.92 -50.17 21.72
C GLU A 116 -30.81 -48.70 21.25
N VAL A 117 -29.98 -47.92 21.96
CA VAL A 117 -29.75 -46.50 21.66
C VAL A 117 -28.86 -46.40 20.42
N GLY A 118 -29.29 -45.62 19.43
CA GLY A 118 -28.58 -45.44 18.16
C GLY A 118 -29.00 -46.42 17.06
N THR A 119 -29.82 -47.41 17.38
CA THR A 119 -30.45 -48.35 16.42
C THR A 119 -31.94 -48.07 16.30
N ASP A 120 -32.68 -48.18 17.41
CA ASP A 120 -34.14 -48.12 17.43
C ASP A 120 -34.65 -46.72 17.80
N PHE A 121 -33.90 -46.04 18.67
CA PHE A 121 -34.14 -44.66 19.03
C PHE A 121 -32.81 -43.96 19.31
N ASN A 122 -32.76 -42.66 19.05
CA ASN A 122 -31.61 -41.87 19.45
C ASN A 122 -31.85 -41.30 20.84
N ALA A 123 -30.83 -41.33 21.70
CA ALA A 123 -30.85 -40.51 22.92
C ALA A 123 -30.95 -39.04 22.51
N TYR A 124 -31.57 -38.20 23.36
CA TYR A 124 -31.58 -36.77 23.10
C TYR A 124 -30.14 -36.27 23.02
N ASP A 125 -29.79 -35.80 21.84
CA ASP A 125 -28.51 -35.19 21.51
C ASP A 125 -28.83 -33.89 20.77
N ALA A 126 -28.36 -32.78 21.34
CA ALA A 126 -28.66 -31.45 20.82
C ALA A 126 -28.00 -31.22 19.44
N ASP A 127 -26.83 -31.82 19.21
CA ASP A 127 -26.13 -31.75 17.93
C ASP A 127 -26.87 -32.58 16.88
N LEU A 128 -27.33 -33.78 17.23
CA LEU A 128 -28.15 -34.62 16.35
C LEU A 128 -29.47 -33.94 15.96
N THR A 129 -30.11 -33.25 16.90
CA THR A 129 -31.32 -32.45 16.61
C THR A 129 -31.03 -31.34 15.60
N THR A 130 -29.86 -30.71 15.72
CA THR A 130 -29.40 -29.67 14.78
C THR A 130 -29.14 -30.26 13.39
N TYR A 131 -28.44 -31.39 13.27
CA TYR A 131 -28.19 -32.07 11.99
C TYR A 131 -29.47 -32.62 11.35
N ALA A 132 -30.38 -33.19 12.13
CA ALA A 132 -31.66 -33.73 11.64
C ALA A 132 -32.60 -32.64 11.12
N GLY A 133 -32.44 -31.39 11.57
CA GLY A 133 -33.18 -30.22 11.07
C GLY A 133 -32.70 -29.72 9.71
N ILE A 134 -31.54 -30.17 9.23
CA ILE A 134 -31.03 -29.81 7.90
C ILE A 134 -31.81 -30.62 6.87
N THR A 135 -32.55 -29.94 5.99
CA THR A 135 -33.26 -30.61 4.88
C THR A 135 -32.24 -31.30 3.96
N PRO A 136 -32.27 -32.63 3.82
CA PRO A 136 -31.25 -33.33 3.04
C PRO A 136 -31.37 -32.98 1.56
N SER A 137 -30.29 -32.45 0.98
CA SER A 137 -30.08 -32.41 -0.47
C SER A 137 -28.80 -33.18 -0.80
N ALA A 138 -28.67 -33.66 -2.03
CA ALA A 138 -27.47 -34.40 -2.44
C ALA A 138 -26.18 -33.58 -2.20
N ASN A 139 -26.22 -32.28 -2.52
CA ASN A 139 -25.07 -31.39 -2.37
C ASN A 139 -24.76 -31.08 -0.90
N ILE A 140 -25.79 -30.89 -0.07
CA ILE A 140 -25.60 -30.64 1.37
C ILE A 140 -25.03 -31.87 2.07
N GLN A 141 -25.55 -33.07 1.75
CA GLN A 141 -25.01 -34.32 2.28
C GLN A 141 -23.56 -34.54 1.84
N SER A 142 -23.23 -34.26 0.58
CA SER A 142 -21.86 -34.32 0.08
C SER A 142 -20.94 -33.33 0.80
N PHE A 143 -21.39 -32.10 1.05
CA PHE A 143 -20.61 -31.10 1.78
C PHE A 143 -20.40 -31.49 3.26
N LEU A 144 -21.45 -31.91 3.96
CA LEU A 144 -21.37 -32.34 5.37
C LEU A 144 -20.52 -33.61 5.54
N GLY A 145 -20.47 -34.47 4.53
CA GLY A 145 -19.62 -35.67 4.51
C GLY A 145 -18.17 -35.42 4.08
N SER A 146 -17.72 -34.16 3.96
CA SER A 146 -16.37 -33.85 3.50
C SER A 146 -15.32 -34.28 4.54
N ALA A 147 -14.37 -35.11 4.13
CA ALA A 147 -13.32 -35.62 5.02
C ALA A 147 -12.31 -34.55 5.46
N ASP A 148 -12.16 -33.49 4.68
CA ASP A 148 -11.27 -32.36 4.96
C ASP A 148 -11.71 -31.09 4.22
N TYR A 149 -11.00 -29.98 4.45
CA TYR A 149 -11.28 -28.71 3.78
C TYR A 149 -11.03 -28.75 2.27
N ALA A 150 -10.16 -29.64 1.76
CA ALA A 150 -9.91 -29.76 0.33
C ALA A 150 -11.12 -30.39 -0.37
N THR A 151 -11.64 -31.47 0.20
CA THR A 151 -12.86 -32.16 -0.21
C THR A 151 -14.06 -31.24 -0.12
N ALA A 152 -14.17 -30.45 0.96
CA ALA A 152 -15.23 -29.45 1.10
C ALA A 152 -15.21 -28.38 0.00
N ARG A 153 -14.02 -27.88 -0.39
CA ARG A 153 -13.88 -26.92 -1.52
C ARG A 153 -14.26 -27.56 -2.85
N THR A 154 -13.84 -28.80 -3.09
CA THR A 154 -14.25 -29.57 -4.27
C THR A 154 -15.76 -29.74 -4.33
N ASN A 155 -16.41 -30.06 -3.21
CA ASN A 155 -17.86 -30.23 -3.13
C ASN A 155 -18.62 -28.89 -3.30
N LEU A 156 -18.02 -27.76 -2.92
CA LEU A 156 -18.53 -26.42 -3.23
C LEU A 156 -18.27 -25.99 -4.69
N GLY A 157 -17.50 -26.77 -5.45
CA GLY A 157 -17.13 -26.44 -6.83
C GLY A 157 -16.17 -25.26 -6.98
N VAL A 158 -15.44 -24.91 -5.91
CA VAL A 158 -14.49 -23.78 -5.94
C VAL A 158 -13.05 -24.29 -6.07
N ALA A 159 -12.33 -23.78 -7.06
CA ALA A 159 -10.92 -24.05 -7.26
C ALA A 159 -10.07 -22.78 -7.05
N ILE A 160 -8.91 -22.95 -6.41
CA ILE A 160 -7.89 -21.90 -6.32
C ILE A 160 -7.32 -21.65 -7.71
N GLY A 161 -7.22 -20.37 -8.11
CA GLY A 161 -6.78 -19.95 -9.45
C GLY A 161 -7.90 -19.79 -10.47
N SER A 162 -9.15 -20.10 -10.13
CA SER A 162 -10.31 -19.81 -11.00
C SER A 162 -11.43 -19.09 -10.26
N ASN A 163 -11.86 -19.60 -9.11
CA ASN A 163 -12.93 -18.98 -8.32
C ASN A 163 -12.38 -18.17 -7.13
N VAL A 164 -11.24 -18.61 -6.60
CA VAL A 164 -10.58 -18.00 -5.44
C VAL A 164 -9.14 -17.70 -5.83
N GLN A 165 -8.68 -16.48 -5.60
CA GLN A 165 -7.28 -16.14 -5.78
C GLN A 165 -6.45 -16.76 -4.65
N ALA A 166 -5.31 -17.40 -4.96
CA ALA A 166 -4.34 -17.73 -3.93
C ALA A 166 -3.77 -16.43 -3.34
N TYR A 167 -3.53 -16.40 -2.04
CA TYR A 167 -2.84 -15.26 -1.45
C TYR A 167 -1.45 -15.13 -2.07
N ASP A 168 -1.20 -13.97 -2.66
CA ASP A 168 0.06 -13.59 -3.29
C ASP A 168 0.27 -12.09 -3.00
N ALA A 169 1.42 -11.77 -2.40
CA ALA A 169 1.71 -10.42 -1.92
C ALA A 169 1.90 -9.43 -3.09
N ASP A 170 2.50 -9.88 -4.19
CA ASP A 170 2.72 -9.05 -5.38
C ASP A 170 1.38 -8.79 -6.07
N LEU A 171 0.53 -9.80 -6.20
CA LEU A 171 -0.82 -9.65 -6.76
C LEU A 171 -1.71 -8.72 -5.90
N THR A 172 -1.54 -8.74 -4.58
CA THR A 172 -2.22 -7.78 -3.68
C THR A 172 -1.78 -6.34 -3.99
N THR A 173 -0.50 -6.14 -4.26
CA THR A 173 0.06 -4.83 -4.65
C THR A 173 -0.52 -4.38 -6.00
N TYR A 174 -0.51 -5.26 -7.02
CA TYR A 174 -1.08 -4.94 -8.33
C TYR A 174 -2.59 -4.69 -8.31
N ALA A 175 -3.34 -5.44 -7.50
CA ALA A 175 -4.79 -5.28 -7.35
C ALA A 175 -5.19 -3.97 -6.68
N GLY A 176 -4.29 -3.35 -5.89
CA GLY A 176 -4.49 -2.03 -5.29
C GLY A 176 -4.33 -0.87 -6.29
N ILE A 177 -3.74 -1.12 -7.46
CA ILE A 177 -3.58 -0.10 -8.49
C ILE A 177 -4.94 0.08 -9.20
N THR A 178 -5.51 1.29 -9.12
CA THR A 178 -6.76 1.60 -9.83
C THR A 178 -6.54 1.49 -11.35
N PRO A 179 -7.26 0.60 -12.06
CA PRO A 179 -7.07 0.46 -13.50
C PRO A 179 -7.48 1.72 -14.26
N SER A 180 -6.64 2.12 -15.21
CA SER A 180 -6.97 3.10 -16.25
C SER A 180 -6.37 2.65 -17.57
N ALA A 181 -6.78 3.23 -18.70
CA ALA A 181 -6.21 2.90 -20.01
C ALA A 181 -4.68 3.11 -20.01
N ASN A 182 -4.20 4.19 -19.38
CA ASN A 182 -2.78 4.51 -19.31
C ASN A 182 -2.02 3.55 -18.39
N VAL A 183 -2.58 3.22 -17.22
CA VAL A 183 -1.98 2.24 -16.30
C VAL A 183 -1.85 0.88 -16.99
N GLN A 184 -2.90 0.42 -17.68
CA GLN A 184 -2.85 -0.84 -18.42
C GLN A 184 -1.81 -0.83 -19.53
N THR A 185 -1.68 0.28 -20.26
CA THR A 185 -0.65 0.46 -21.29
C THR A 185 0.75 0.38 -20.69
N LEU A 186 0.95 0.99 -19.51
CA LEU A 186 2.25 1.10 -18.88
C LEU A 186 2.69 -0.21 -18.19
N LEU A 187 1.78 -0.88 -17.49
CA LEU A 187 2.03 -2.19 -16.87
C LEU A 187 2.08 -3.32 -17.91
N GLY A 188 1.42 -3.16 -19.06
CA GLY A 188 1.44 -4.10 -20.17
C GLY A 188 2.67 -3.99 -21.07
N ALA A 189 3.61 -3.08 -20.77
CA ALA A 189 4.83 -2.93 -21.55
C ALA A 189 5.73 -4.17 -21.41
N GLU A 190 5.97 -4.86 -22.52
CA GLU A 190 6.78 -6.08 -22.58
C GLU A 190 8.27 -5.87 -22.25
N ASN A 191 8.77 -4.63 -22.38
CA ASN A 191 10.15 -4.26 -22.10
C ASN A 191 10.26 -2.75 -21.86
N TYR A 192 11.45 -2.30 -21.45
CA TYR A 192 11.72 -0.88 -21.20
C TYR A 192 11.52 0.01 -22.43
N ALA A 193 11.76 -0.50 -23.65
CA ALA A 193 11.55 0.27 -24.88
C ALA A 193 10.05 0.52 -25.15
N ALA A 194 9.19 -0.48 -24.90
CA ALA A 194 7.74 -0.34 -24.98
C ALA A 194 7.21 0.63 -23.90
N PHE A 195 7.78 0.62 -22.69
CA PHE A 195 7.45 1.58 -21.64
C PHE A 195 7.81 3.02 -22.05
N LYS A 196 9.03 3.24 -22.59
CA LYS A 196 9.43 4.54 -23.15
C LYS A 196 8.53 4.98 -24.29
N THR A 197 8.11 4.06 -25.14
CA THR A 197 7.19 4.35 -26.26
C THR A 197 5.85 4.85 -25.74
N SER A 198 5.31 4.20 -24.70
CA SER A 198 4.05 4.58 -24.06
C SER A 198 4.09 5.99 -23.47
N LEU A 199 5.26 6.43 -23.02
CA LEU A 199 5.49 7.79 -22.49
C LEU A 199 6.04 8.78 -23.53
N SER A 200 6.13 8.38 -24.80
CA SER A 200 6.76 9.17 -25.87
C SER A 200 8.21 9.60 -25.57
N LEU A 201 8.91 8.85 -24.71
CA LEU A 201 10.31 9.06 -24.34
C LEU A 201 11.28 8.37 -25.32
N ASN A 202 10.79 7.90 -26.47
CA ASN A 202 11.61 7.27 -27.50
C ASN A 202 12.71 8.18 -28.03
N SER A 203 12.49 9.49 -28.02
CA SER A 203 13.50 10.49 -28.39
C SER A 203 14.42 10.91 -27.24
N VAL A 204 14.11 10.52 -26.00
CA VAL A 204 15.00 10.66 -24.84
C VAL A 204 15.77 9.36 -24.71
N GLU A 205 16.73 9.16 -25.61
CA GLU A 205 17.65 8.04 -25.45
C GLU A 205 18.65 8.35 -24.32
N ASN A 206 19.14 7.29 -23.67
CA ASN A 206 20.32 7.31 -22.80
C ASN A 206 21.62 7.56 -23.60
N THR A 207 21.48 8.13 -24.80
CA THR A 207 22.50 8.55 -25.74
C THR A 207 22.69 10.03 -25.47
N ALA A 208 23.90 10.46 -25.10
CA ALA A 208 24.16 11.87 -24.85
C ALA A 208 23.66 12.73 -26.03
N ILE A 209 23.12 13.92 -25.73
CA ILE A 209 22.64 14.87 -26.75
C ILE A 209 23.70 15.15 -27.83
N SER A 210 24.97 14.92 -27.51
CA SER A 210 26.14 15.03 -28.38
C SER A 210 26.15 14.08 -29.59
N THR A 211 25.36 13.01 -29.62
CA THR A 211 25.26 12.10 -30.79
C THR A 211 23.85 11.95 -31.32
N TRP A 212 22.91 12.79 -30.88
CA TRP A 212 21.54 12.77 -31.35
C TRP A 212 21.41 13.54 -32.67
N ALA A 213 20.97 12.87 -33.73
CA ALA A 213 20.80 13.47 -35.06
C ALA A 213 19.60 14.45 -35.16
N GLY A 214 18.92 14.72 -34.04
CA GLY A 214 17.70 15.51 -33.95
C GLY A 214 16.43 14.72 -34.29
N SER A 215 15.29 15.33 -34.01
CA SER A 215 13.95 14.87 -34.42
C SER A 215 13.11 16.07 -34.76
N GLY A 216 12.26 15.98 -35.78
CA GLY A 216 11.26 17.01 -36.10
C GLY A 216 10.25 17.25 -34.97
N ASN A 217 10.20 16.37 -33.96
CA ASN A 217 9.30 16.50 -32.80
C ASN A 217 9.82 17.47 -31.73
N ILE A 218 11.12 17.80 -31.71
CA ILE A 218 11.66 18.81 -30.80
C ILE A 218 11.89 20.09 -31.61
N THR A 219 10.87 20.95 -31.66
CA THR A 219 10.91 22.21 -32.41
C THR A 219 11.59 23.35 -31.66
N THR A 220 11.82 23.19 -30.35
CA THR A 220 12.51 24.17 -29.52
C THR A 220 13.19 23.45 -28.36
N VAL A 221 14.50 23.64 -28.23
CA VAL A 221 15.24 23.39 -27.00
C VAL A 221 15.40 24.74 -26.32
N GLY A 222 14.93 24.88 -25.07
CA GLY A 222 15.11 26.12 -24.31
C GLY A 222 16.59 26.38 -24.00
N THR A 223 16.86 27.36 -23.13
CA THR A 223 18.23 27.61 -22.66
C THR A 223 18.79 26.39 -21.92
N ILE A 224 19.93 25.87 -22.40
CA ILE A 224 20.70 24.84 -21.69
C ILE A 224 21.62 25.57 -20.72
N ALA A 225 21.19 25.68 -19.46
CA ALA A 225 21.92 26.41 -18.41
C ALA A 225 23.16 25.66 -17.88
N SER A 226 23.23 24.35 -18.13
CA SER A 226 24.34 23.48 -17.75
C SER A 226 24.41 22.31 -18.73
N GLY A 227 25.62 21.97 -19.18
CA GLY A 227 25.87 20.94 -20.17
C GLY A 227 26.73 21.44 -21.33
N ASP A 228 27.55 20.56 -21.87
CA ASP A 228 28.42 20.88 -23.01
C ASP A 228 27.64 20.77 -24.34
N VAL A 229 27.30 21.93 -24.93
CA VAL A 229 26.67 22.00 -26.26
C VAL A 229 27.70 21.98 -27.40
N THR A 230 28.99 21.81 -27.08
CA THR A 230 30.09 21.84 -28.05
C THR A 230 29.89 20.85 -29.19
N ALA A 231 29.34 19.67 -28.90
CA ALA A 231 29.05 18.69 -29.96
C ALA A 231 27.82 19.06 -30.81
N GLY A 232 26.87 19.82 -30.28
CA GLY A 232 25.63 20.20 -30.97
C GLY A 232 25.71 21.49 -31.78
N VAL A 233 26.65 22.39 -31.46
CA VAL A 233 26.87 23.65 -32.20
C VAL A 233 28.16 23.54 -33.00
N ALA A 234 28.03 23.53 -34.33
CA ALA A 234 29.16 23.50 -35.25
C ALA A 234 30.10 24.69 -35.01
N ALA A 235 31.39 24.50 -35.34
CA ALA A 235 32.34 25.61 -35.39
C ALA A 235 31.85 26.66 -36.39
N SER A 236 32.00 27.94 -36.03
CA SER A 236 31.70 29.02 -36.97
C SER A 236 32.64 28.94 -38.16
N SER A 237 32.16 29.40 -39.31
CA SER A 237 32.98 29.64 -40.50
C SER A 237 32.61 30.98 -41.12
N THR A 238 33.31 31.37 -42.19
CA THR A 238 32.99 32.57 -42.97
C THR A 238 31.60 32.55 -43.59
N THR A 239 30.93 31.40 -43.63
CA THR A 239 29.61 31.21 -44.26
C THR A 239 28.56 30.60 -43.33
N VAL A 240 28.94 30.21 -42.11
CA VAL A 240 28.08 29.49 -41.17
C VAL A 240 28.24 30.10 -39.79
N ALA A 241 27.14 30.57 -39.22
CA ALA A 241 27.10 30.98 -37.82
C ALA A 241 27.38 29.76 -36.92
N GLY A 242 28.20 29.95 -35.90
CA GLY A 242 28.57 28.90 -34.97
C GLY A 242 29.31 29.48 -33.78
N LYS A 243 29.89 28.62 -32.97
CA LYS A 243 30.75 29.04 -31.87
C LYS A 243 32.17 29.31 -32.38
N VAL A 244 32.85 30.25 -31.74
CA VAL A 244 34.26 30.54 -31.96
C VAL A 244 34.91 30.98 -30.66
N GLU A 245 36.19 30.66 -30.51
CA GLU A 245 37.00 31.18 -29.41
C GLU A 245 37.69 32.47 -29.87
N LEU A 246 37.69 33.49 -29.01
CA LEU A 246 38.14 34.84 -29.35
C LEU A 246 39.62 34.98 -29.02
N ALA A 247 40.42 35.45 -29.98
CA ALA A 247 41.83 35.73 -29.78
C ALA A 247 42.04 36.95 -28.88
N ILE A 248 43.03 36.88 -27.98
CA ILE A 248 43.56 38.05 -27.26
C ILE A 248 44.71 38.71 -28.06
N ALA A 249 45.06 39.95 -27.74
CA ALA A 249 46.05 40.74 -28.50
C ALA A 249 47.41 40.04 -28.67
N SER A 250 47.90 39.32 -27.65
CA SER A 250 49.18 38.58 -27.74
C SER A 250 49.13 37.37 -28.68
N GLU A 251 47.97 36.74 -28.83
CA GLU A 251 47.77 35.67 -29.81
C GLU A 251 47.68 36.24 -31.23
N VAL A 252 47.04 37.41 -31.38
CA VAL A 252 47.04 38.17 -32.65
C VAL A 252 48.48 38.53 -33.04
N ASN A 253 49.30 39.04 -32.11
CA ASN A 253 50.72 39.35 -32.35
C ASN A 253 51.50 38.15 -32.87
N THR A 254 51.23 36.96 -32.33
CA THR A 254 51.92 35.73 -32.73
C THR A 254 51.41 35.22 -34.09
N GLY A 255 50.12 35.39 -34.38
CA GLY A 255 49.54 35.11 -35.70
C GLY A 255 49.55 33.64 -36.11
N THR A 256 49.73 32.70 -35.17
CA THR A 256 49.88 31.26 -35.44
C THR A 256 48.59 30.46 -35.32
N SER A 257 47.55 31.02 -34.71
CA SER A 257 46.28 30.31 -34.50
C SER A 257 45.47 30.19 -35.79
N ALA A 258 45.00 28.98 -36.09
CA ALA A 258 44.09 28.69 -37.19
C ALA A 258 42.62 28.57 -36.74
N THR A 259 42.35 28.69 -35.44
CA THR A 259 41.03 28.37 -34.84
C THR A 259 40.38 29.55 -34.13
N LEU A 260 41.16 30.55 -33.74
CA LEU A 260 40.66 31.72 -33.01
C LEU A 260 40.15 32.80 -33.98
N ALA A 261 39.07 33.49 -33.61
CA ALA A 261 38.62 34.68 -34.30
C ALA A 261 39.28 35.93 -33.70
N VAL A 262 39.82 36.78 -34.56
CA VAL A 262 40.31 38.12 -34.18
C VAL A 262 39.12 39.00 -33.86
N THR A 263 39.13 39.62 -32.67
CA THR A 263 38.13 40.63 -32.29
C THR A 263 38.61 42.01 -32.69
N PRO A 264 37.71 42.99 -32.89
CA PRO A 264 38.12 44.38 -33.10
C PRO A 264 39.07 44.89 -32.01
N ASP A 265 38.79 44.52 -30.76
CA ASP A 265 39.59 44.85 -29.58
C ASP A 265 41.00 44.21 -29.63
N SER A 266 41.08 42.91 -29.92
CA SER A 266 42.39 42.25 -30.00
C SER A 266 43.21 42.68 -31.19
N LEU A 267 42.58 43.10 -32.28
CA LEU A 267 43.29 43.76 -33.39
C LEU A 267 43.81 45.13 -32.97
N ALA A 268 42.96 45.97 -32.38
CA ALA A 268 43.30 47.32 -31.95
C ALA A 268 44.44 47.33 -30.93
N GLY A 269 44.43 46.43 -29.95
CA GLY A 269 45.48 46.28 -28.92
C GLY A 269 46.72 45.50 -29.37
N SER A 270 46.74 44.93 -30.58
CA SER A 270 47.89 44.19 -31.11
C SER A 270 48.98 45.12 -31.67
N VAL A 271 50.15 44.57 -32.03
CA VAL A 271 51.20 45.30 -32.78
C VAL A 271 50.73 45.73 -34.17
N PHE A 272 49.69 45.09 -34.72
CA PHE A 272 49.08 45.48 -36.00
C PHE A 272 48.13 46.68 -35.86
N GLY A 273 47.67 46.97 -34.63
CA GLY A 273 46.91 48.17 -34.31
C GLY A 273 47.79 49.41 -34.07
N THR A 274 49.10 49.24 -33.87
CA THR A 274 50.04 50.34 -33.64
C THR A 274 50.31 51.12 -34.93
N LYS A 275 50.14 52.44 -34.88
CA LYS A 275 50.56 53.39 -35.92
C LYS A 275 51.91 53.98 -35.55
N THR A 276 52.91 53.78 -36.40
CA THR A 276 54.26 54.31 -36.17
C THR A 276 54.50 55.58 -36.96
N MET A 277 55.07 56.58 -36.30
CA MET A 277 55.65 57.77 -36.89
C MET A 277 57.18 57.73 -36.76
N ILE A 278 57.87 58.03 -37.85
CA ILE A 278 59.33 58.17 -37.87
C ILE A 278 59.63 59.60 -38.31
N LEU A 279 60.32 60.34 -37.43
CA LEU A 279 60.55 61.76 -37.56
C LEU A 279 62.05 62.02 -37.67
N LYS A 280 62.48 62.58 -38.81
CA LYS A 280 63.84 63.08 -38.99
C LYS A 280 63.97 64.45 -38.30
N ILE A 281 64.48 64.47 -37.08
CA ILE A 281 64.60 65.68 -36.26
C ILE A 281 65.73 66.56 -36.73
N MET A 282 66.89 65.95 -37.02
CA MET A 282 68.07 66.64 -37.54
C MET A 282 68.60 65.92 -38.78
N ALA A 283 69.05 66.68 -39.78
CA ALA A 283 69.63 66.10 -41.00
C ALA A 283 70.88 65.27 -40.67
N GLU A 284 71.21 64.29 -41.50
CA GLU A 284 72.15 63.19 -41.22
C GLU A 284 73.54 63.66 -40.76
N THR A 285 74.00 64.80 -41.26
CA THR A 285 75.32 65.37 -40.94
C THR A 285 75.26 66.51 -39.93
N THR A 286 74.08 66.84 -39.41
CA THR A 286 73.89 67.92 -38.42
C THR A 286 74.19 67.36 -37.04
N VAL A 287 75.18 67.94 -36.37
CA VAL A 287 75.56 67.57 -35.00
C VAL A 287 74.39 67.83 -34.05
N VAL A 288 74.10 66.85 -33.21
CA VAL A 288 73.09 66.93 -32.14
C VAL A 288 73.51 68.02 -31.16
N THR A 289 72.55 68.84 -30.72
CA THR A 289 72.79 69.85 -29.69
C THR A 289 71.75 69.71 -28.60
N SER A 290 72.12 69.99 -27.36
CA SER A 290 71.18 70.02 -26.23
C SER A 290 70.19 71.21 -26.33
N GLY A 291 69.08 71.09 -25.63
CA GLY A 291 68.02 72.09 -25.52
C GLY A 291 66.68 71.64 -26.10
N ASP A 292 65.66 72.44 -25.81
CA ASP A 292 64.28 72.17 -26.18
C ASP A 292 63.96 72.56 -27.63
N GLY A 293 62.86 72.04 -28.16
CA GLY A 293 62.22 72.51 -29.39
C GLY A 293 63.02 72.20 -30.65
N LYS A 294 63.66 71.02 -30.72
CA LYS A 294 64.37 70.57 -31.92
C LYS A 294 63.43 70.30 -33.09
N MET A 295 62.20 69.89 -32.78
CA MET A 295 61.09 69.77 -33.73
C MET A 295 59.76 69.90 -33.00
N TYR A 296 58.74 70.34 -33.74
CA TYR A 296 57.34 70.29 -33.33
C TYR A 296 56.56 69.58 -34.43
N PHE A 297 55.61 68.73 -34.05
CA PHE A 297 54.64 68.17 -34.98
C PHE A 297 53.26 68.15 -34.34
N THR A 298 52.23 68.17 -35.18
CA THR A 298 50.83 68.16 -34.75
C THR A 298 50.26 66.77 -34.96
N ILE A 299 49.54 66.27 -33.97
CA ILE A 299 48.86 64.97 -34.01
C ILE A 299 47.74 65.00 -35.06
N PRO A 300 47.80 64.15 -36.09
CA PRO A 300 46.76 64.09 -37.11
C PRO A 300 45.56 63.26 -36.61
N VAL A 301 44.43 63.37 -37.33
CA VAL A 301 43.15 62.79 -36.90
C VAL A 301 43.18 61.27 -36.74
N GLU A 302 44.06 60.58 -37.47
CA GLU A 302 44.20 59.12 -37.41
C GLU A 302 44.75 58.60 -36.08
N PHE A 303 45.33 59.49 -35.26
CA PHE A 303 45.94 59.19 -33.96
C PHE A 303 45.05 59.65 -32.79
N ASN A 304 43.87 60.20 -33.08
CA ASN A 304 42.97 60.74 -32.07
C ASN A 304 42.54 59.69 -31.04
N GLY A 305 42.82 59.94 -29.77
CA GLY A 305 42.48 59.05 -28.66
C GLY A 305 43.33 57.78 -28.64
N MET A 306 44.55 57.84 -29.19
CA MET A 306 45.56 56.80 -29.03
C MET A 306 46.56 57.18 -27.96
N ASP A 307 47.21 56.18 -27.40
CA ASP A 307 48.27 56.34 -26.42
C ASP A 307 49.61 56.03 -27.07
N LEU A 308 50.67 56.72 -26.63
CA LEU A 308 52.03 56.38 -26.98
C LEU A 308 52.39 55.03 -26.34
N VAL A 309 52.75 54.04 -27.15
CA VAL A 309 53.03 52.66 -26.67
C VAL A 309 54.46 52.19 -26.96
N SER A 310 55.20 52.94 -27.78
CA SER A 310 56.61 52.65 -28.04
C SER A 310 57.36 53.89 -28.45
N VAL A 311 58.59 54.02 -27.98
CA VAL A 311 59.52 55.08 -28.37
C VAL A 311 60.89 54.52 -28.71
N GLY A 312 61.65 55.26 -29.53
CA GLY A 312 63.05 54.99 -29.79
C GLY A 312 63.70 56.12 -30.57
N ALA A 313 65.03 56.13 -30.59
CA ALA A 313 65.82 57.14 -31.26
C ALA A 313 67.00 56.51 -32.01
N HIS A 314 67.48 57.22 -33.02
CA HIS A 314 68.65 56.84 -33.79
C HIS A 314 69.49 58.07 -34.14
N VAL A 315 70.82 57.93 -34.07
CA VAL A 315 71.79 58.85 -34.67
C VAL A 315 72.56 58.18 -35.79
N TYR A 316 72.77 58.89 -36.90
CA TYR A 316 73.51 58.37 -38.06
C TYR A 316 75.02 58.34 -37.84
N THR A 317 75.52 59.16 -36.93
CA THR A 317 76.89 59.11 -36.41
C THR A 317 76.83 59.02 -34.90
N ALA A 318 77.43 57.98 -34.34
CA ALA A 318 77.54 57.81 -32.90
C ALA A 318 78.56 58.79 -32.29
N ASP A 319 78.39 59.06 -31.00
CA ASP A 319 79.36 59.83 -30.24
C ASP A 319 80.68 59.06 -30.05
N ASP A 320 81.83 59.70 -30.28
CA ASP A 320 83.13 59.02 -30.15
C ASP A 320 83.74 59.10 -28.74
N ALA A 321 83.22 59.98 -27.88
CA ALA A 321 83.63 60.19 -26.50
C ALA A 321 82.80 59.37 -25.50
N ALA A 322 81.82 58.61 -26.00
CA ALA A 322 80.85 57.84 -25.24
C ALA A 322 79.94 58.71 -24.35
N ASP A 323 79.65 59.94 -24.79
CA ASP A 323 78.63 60.78 -24.18
C ASP A 323 77.24 60.36 -24.66
N ALA A 324 76.35 60.06 -23.71
CA ALA A 324 74.98 59.65 -24.01
C ALA A 324 74.13 60.85 -24.45
N ILE A 325 73.16 60.59 -25.34
CA ILE A 325 72.15 61.55 -25.76
C ILE A 325 70.85 61.17 -25.07
N THR A 326 70.22 62.12 -24.37
CA THR A 326 68.86 61.94 -23.85
C THR A 326 67.88 62.82 -24.60
N VAL A 327 66.73 62.23 -24.95
CA VAL A 327 65.66 62.89 -25.71
C VAL A 327 64.34 62.69 -24.98
N ASP A 328 63.63 63.78 -24.78
CA ASP A 328 62.29 63.78 -24.21
C ASP A 328 61.22 64.07 -25.27
N ILE A 329 60.02 63.58 -25.00
CA ILE A 329 58.83 63.76 -25.82
C ILE A 329 57.81 64.52 -24.99
N TYR A 330 57.67 65.82 -25.26
CA TYR A 330 56.82 66.72 -24.49
C TYR A 330 55.52 66.99 -25.24
N ASN A 331 54.37 66.72 -24.61
CA ASN A 331 53.10 67.21 -25.11
C ASN A 331 52.97 68.70 -24.77
N PHE A 332 53.27 69.54 -25.74
CA PHE A 332 53.26 71.00 -25.59
C PHE A 332 51.85 71.56 -25.39
N THR A 333 50.83 70.88 -25.91
CA THR A 333 49.42 71.29 -25.71
C THR A 333 49.01 71.06 -24.26
N ASP A 334 49.32 69.90 -23.69
CA ASP A 334 48.90 69.52 -22.33
C ASP A 334 49.92 69.88 -21.24
N SER A 335 51.08 70.36 -21.66
CA SER A 335 52.17 70.83 -20.80
C SER A 335 52.79 69.75 -19.90
N SER A 336 52.84 68.50 -20.40
CA SER A 336 53.37 67.34 -19.67
C SER A 336 54.37 66.55 -20.53
N ASP A 337 55.36 65.94 -19.87
CA ASP A 337 56.25 64.95 -20.51
C ASP A 337 55.48 63.65 -20.72
N MET A 338 55.61 63.04 -21.90
CA MET A 338 54.99 61.74 -22.21
C MET A 338 55.85 60.57 -21.73
N LEU A 339 57.03 60.85 -21.19
CA LEU A 339 58.00 59.88 -20.70
C LEU A 339 58.32 60.16 -19.24
N SER A 340 58.29 59.12 -18.41
CA SER A 340 58.81 59.16 -17.04
C SER A 340 60.31 58.84 -16.99
N THR A 341 60.87 58.32 -18.08
CA THR A 341 62.32 58.19 -18.32
C THR A 341 62.60 58.49 -19.78
N ALA A 342 63.39 59.54 -20.03
CA ALA A 342 63.77 59.99 -21.36
C ALA A 342 64.43 58.88 -22.19
N ILE A 343 64.28 59.00 -23.50
CA ILE A 343 64.95 58.12 -24.47
C ILE A 343 66.46 58.33 -24.36
N THR A 344 67.23 57.26 -24.17
CA THR A 344 68.70 57.34 -24.09
C THR A 344 69.35 56.58 -25.23
N ILE A 345 70.20 57.25 -26.01
CA ILE A 345 71.19 56.60 -26.87
C ILE A 345 72.49 56.58 -26.07
N ASP A 346 72.97 55.39 -25.73
CA ASP A 346 74.20 55.26 -24.97
C ASP A 346 75.41 55.72 -25.79
N GLY A 347 76.46 56.14 -25.08
CA GLY A 347 77.70 56.57 -25.68
C GLY A 347 78.28 55.55 -26.67
N SER A 348 78.72 56.03 -27.84
CA SER A 348 79.22 55.20 -28.94
C SER A 348 78.20 54.24 -29.57
N GLU A 349 76.92 54.32 -29.20
CA GLU A 349 75.84 53.65 -29.89
C GLU A 349 75.15 54.56 -30.90
N THR A 350 74.45 53.97 -31.86
CA THR A 350 73.65 54.72 -32.84
C THR A 350 72.16 54.61 -32.57
N ASP A 351 71.71 53.69 -31.72
CA ASP A 351 70.29 53.38 -31.55
C ASP A 351 69.98 53.01 -30.11
N THR A 352 68.74 53.23 -29.71
CA THR A 352 68.23 52.96 -28.37
C THR A 352 68.00 51.47 -28.07
N THR A 353 68.13 50.58 -29.05
CA THR A 353 67.84 49.13 -28.86
C THR A 353 68.63 48.46 -27.73
N THR A 354 69.78 49.00 -27.36
CA THR A 354 70.69 48.46 -26.35
C THR A 354 70.88 49.38 -25.14
N ALA A 355 70.06 50.44 -25.04
CA ALA A 355 70.16 51.44 -23.98
C ALA A 355 70.18 50.82 -22.58
N ALA A 356 71.17 51.19 -21.78
CA ALA A 356 71.34 50.75 -20.39
C ALA A 356 70.20 51.25 -19.49
N ALA A 357 69.65 52.42 -19.80
CA ALA A 357 68.42 52.96 -19.22
C ALA A 357 67.36 53.08 -20.33
N PRO A 358 66.52 52.06 -20.54
CA PRO A 358 65.43 52.12 -21.52
C PRO A 358 64.45 53.25 -21.18
N ALA A 359 63.89 53.86 -22.21
CA ALA A 359 62.81 54.82 -22.05
C ALA A 359 61.61 54.19 -21.35
N VAL A 360 60.93 54.96 -20.51
CA VAL A 360 59.69 54.56 -19.86
C VAL A 360 58.64 55.59 -20.22
N ILE A 361 57.57 55.13 -20.89
CA ILE A 361 56.41 55.96 -21.22
C ILE A 361 55.63 56.24 -19.94
N ASP A 362 55.17 57.47 -19.76
CA ASP A 362 54.29 57.82 -18.66
C ASP A 362 52.84 57.52 -19.04
N THR A 363 52.30 56.41 -18.54
CA THR A 363 50.94 55.96 -18.86
C THR A 363 49.84 56.86 -18.28
N GLY A 364 50.20 57.92 -17.55
CA GLY A 364 49.26 58.96 -17.10
C GLY A 364 49.11 60.12 -18.08
N GLU A 365 50.06 60.27 -19.00
CA GLU A 365 50.24 61.44 -19.89
C GLU A 365 50.67 61.03 -21.31
N ASP A 366 50.43 59.77 -21.70
CA ASP A 366 50.77 59.20 -23.00
C ASP A 366 49.68 59.34 -24.05
N ASP A 367 48.50 59.83 -23.67
CA ASP A 367 47.37 60.03 -24.56
C ASP A 367 47.60 61.21 -25.53
N VAL A 368 47.08 61.06 -26.75
CA VAL A 368 47.08 62.12 -27.75
C VAL A 368 45.72 62.29 -28.41
N VAL A 369 45.36 63.53 -28.68
CA VAL A 369 44.13 63.97 -29.35
C VAL A 369 44.50 64.72 -30.63
N THR A 370 43.58 64.74 -31.60
CA THR A 370 43.77 65.49 -32.85
C THR A 370 44.09 66.95 -32.55
N GLY A 371 45.21 67.44 -33.09
CA GLY A 371 45.62 68.83 -32.92
C GLY A 371 46.60 69.07 -31.78
N ASP A 372 46.89 68.07 -30.94
CA ASP A 372 47.95 68.20 -29.94
C ASP A 372 49.29 68.44 -30.62
N VAL A 373 50.12 69.28 -30.00
CA VAL A 373 51.44 69.63 -30.51
C VAL A 373 52.46 68.91 -29.65
N ILE A 374 53.21 68.01 -30.26
CA ILE A 374 54.30 67.30 -29.59
C ILE A 374 55.61 67.97 -29.95
N ARG A 375 56.42 68.22 -28.92
CA ARG A 375 57.74 68.83 -28.99
C ARG A 375 58.81 67.80 -28.68
N ILE A 376 59.89 67.82 -29.45
CA ILE A 376 61.06 66.96 -29.24
C ILE A 376 62.17 67.78 -28.60
N ASP A 377 62.63 67.34 -27.43
CA ASP A 377 63.63 68.02 -26.62
C ASP A 377 64.87 67.14 -26.45
N VAL A 378 66.07 67.69 -26.68
CA VAL A 378 67.32 66.98 -26.36
C VAL A 378 67.76 67.46 -24.99
N THR A 379 67.31 66.75 -23.95
CA THR A 379 67.49 67.12 -22.55
C THR A 379 68.97 67.23 -22.19
N THR A 380 69.78 66.25 -22.59
CA THR A 380 71.23 66.28 -22.41
C THR A 380 71.98 65.71 -23.59
N TYR A 381 73.02 66.42 -24.01
CA TYR A 381 74.11 65.89 -24.81
C TYR A 381 75.36 66.74 -24.51
N ALA A 382 76.45 66.08 -24.13
CA ALA A 382 77.71 66.73 -23.73
C ALA A 382 78.84 66.58 -24.76
N GLY A 383 78.66 65.69 -25.74
CA GLY A 383 79.61 65.49 -26.83
C GLY A 383 79.47 66.54 -27.94
N ASP A 384 80.25 66.37 -29.01
CA ASP A 384 80.36 67.35 -30.10
C ASP A 384 80.31 66.77 -31.52
N ASN A 385 80.11 65.46 -31.68
CA ASN A 385 80.25 64.79 -32.98
C ASN A 385 79.09 63.86 -33.39
N ALA A 386 78.20 63.46 -32.46
CA ALA A 386 77.03 62.65 -32.80
C ALA A 386 76.09 63.45 -33.72
N ALA A 387 75.63 62.84 -34.82
CA ALA A 387 74.95 63.57 -35.89
C ALA A 387 73.73 62.85 -36.46
N GLY A 388 72.73 63.64 -36.84
CA GLY A 388 71.50 63.22 -37.49
C GLY A 388 70.56 62.46 -36.56
N LEU A 389 69.65 63.16 -35.89
CA LEU A 389 68.70 62.55 -34.96
C LEU A 389 67.40 62.16 -35.67
N GLU A 390 66.98 60.91 -35.48
CA GLU A 390 65.66 60.38 -35.86
C GLU A 390 64.95 59.84 -34.62
N ILE A 391 63.64 60.09 -34.52
CA ILE A 391 62.78 59.59 -33.45
C ILE A 391 61.68 58.72 -34.03
N ARG A 392 61.39 57.61 -33.35
CA ARG A 392 60.33 56.66 -33.69
C ARG A 392 59.32 56.65 -32.56
N LEU A 393 58.07 56.94 -32.87
CA LEU A 393 56.95 56.94 -31.93
C LEU A 393 55.88 55.98 -32.44
N GLY A 394 55.37 55.12 -31.58
CA GLY A 394 54.28 54.20 -31.92
C GLY A 394 53.07 54.50 -31.04
N PHE A 395 51.91 54.67 -31.66
CA PHE A 395 50.66 55.00 -30.99
C PHE A 395 49.64 53.90 -31.22
N ARG A 396 48.81 53.59 -30.22
CA ARG A 396 47.78 52.56 -30.29
C ARG A 396 46.56 52.94 -29.46
N LEU A 397 45.38 52.44 -29.82
CA LEU A 397 44.19 52.63 -28.97
C LEU A 397 44.40 51.95 -27.59
N PRO A 398 43.87 52.55 -26.50
CA PRO A 398 43.98 52.03 -25.14
C PRO A 398 43.38 50.63 -24.95
#